data_AF-A0AAV4M4T6-F1
#
_entry.id   AF-A0AAV4M4T6-F1
#
_cell.length_a   1.000
_cell.length_b   1.000
_cell.length_c   1.000
_cell.angle_alpha   90.00
_cell.angle_beta   90.00
_cell.angle_gamma   90.00
#
_symmetry.space_group_name_H-M   'P 1'
#
loop_
_entity.id
_entity.type
_entity.pdbx_description
1 polymer ?
#
loop_
_entity_poly.entity_id
_entity_poly.type
_entity_poly.pdbx_seq_one_letter_code
_entity_poly.pdbx_strand_id
1 'polypeptide(L)'
;MQLHQIAKREVDRKGEEIEAIEDYMNHMRSLDNEEEMFQKYAQMEIEKCEGRGVDAYAMRKAARPGIGCGRGPLLEDRGHIRPRYYAAVWNPEDLTHVGQPKKHADTKSRLGFTLY
;
A
#
# COMPACT_ATOMS: atom_id res chain seq x y z
N MET A 1 -42.88 -19.84 -16.32
CA MET A 1 -42.36 -18.50 -16.67
C MET A 1 -41.45 -17.89 -15.60
N GLN A 2 -41.76 -18.00 -14.29
CA GLN A 2 -40.93 -17.40 -13.22
C GLN A 2 -39.54 -18.04 -13.06
N LEU A 3 -39.42 -19.37 -13.14
CA LEU A 3 -38.12 -20.08 -13.06
C LEU A 3 -37.11 -19.65 -14.15
N HIS A 4 -37.59 -19.38 -15.36
CA HIS A 4 -36.72 -18.94 -16.46
C HIS A 4 -36.17 -17.52 -16.23
N GLN A 5 -36.97 -16.63 -15.62
CA GLN A 5 -36.53 -15.28 -15.26
C GLN A 5 -35.50 -15.30 -14.12
N ILE A 6 -35.67 -16.19 -13.14
CA ILE A 6 -34.71 -16.37 -12.05
C ILE A 6 -33.38 -16.92 -12.61
N ALA A 7 -33.44 -17.95 -13.44
CA ALA A 7 -32.24 -18.52 -14.08
C ALA A 7 -31.48 -17.48 -14.94
N LYS A 8 -32.21 -16.63 -15.69
CA LYS A 8 -31.59 -15.56 -16.48
C LYS A 8 -30.86 -14.55 -15.60
N ARG A 9 -31.47 -14.09 -14.50
CA ARG A 9 -30.82 -13.17 -13.55
C ARG A 9 -29.59 -13.78 -12.88
N GLU A 10 -29.60 -15.07 -12.58
CA GLU A 10 -28.43 -15.75 -12.01
C GLU A 10 -27.27 -15.83 -13.01
N VAL A 11 -27.56 -16.05 -14.29
CA VAL A 11 -26.55 -16.01 -15.36
C VAL A 11 -26.01 -14.60 -15.53
N ASP A 12 -26.89 -13.59 -15.59
CA ASP A 12 -26.49 -12.18 -15.72
C ASP A 12 -25.62 -11.75 -14.53
N ARG A 13 -25.99 -12.09 -13.29
CA ARG A 13 -25.20 -11.79 -12.08
C ARG A 13 -23.82 -12.45 -12.11
N LYS A 14 -23.75 -13.73 -12.52
CA LYS A 14 -22.46 -14.41 -12.66
C LYS A 14 -21.61 -13.80 -13.77
N GLY A 15 -22.23 -13.32 -14.85
CA GLY A 15 -21.54 -12.57 -15.91
C GLY A 15 -20.90 -11.29 -15.38
N GLU A 16 -21.66 -10.48 -14.63
CA GLU A 16 -21.17 -9.26 -13.97
C GLU A 16 -20.04 -9.55 -12.97
N GLU A 17 -20.16 -10.63 -12.17
CA GLU A 17 -19.11 -11.06 -11.25
C GLU A 17 -17.81 -11.44 -11.97
N ILE A 18 -17.91 -12.14 -13.11
CA ILE A 18 -16.74 -12.51 -13.92
C ILE A 18 -16.09 -11.27 -14.55
N GLU A 19 -16.89 -10.38 -15.14
CA GLU A 19 -16.40 -9.13 -15.75
C GLU A 19 -15.68 -8.26 -14.71
N ALA A 20 -16.24 -8.12 -13.51
CA ALA A 20 -15.59 -7.38 -12.42
C ALA A 20 -14.25 -8.00 -12.00
N ILE A 21 -14.14 -9.33 -11.99
CA ILE A 21 -12.88 -10.02 -11.69
C ILE A 21 -11.86 -9.78 -12.80
N GLU A 22 -12.26 -9.87 -14.07
CA GLU A 22 -11.39 -9.63 -15.21
C GLU A 22 -10.86 -8.19 -15.24
N ASP A 23 -11.72 -7.21 -14.99
CA ASP A 23 -11.33 -5.80 -14.87
C ASP A 23 -10.34 -5.58 -13.73
N TYR A 24 -10.58 -6.20 -12.57
CA TYR A 24 -9.66 -6.14 -11.44
C TYR A 24 -8.30 -6.75 -11.80
N MET A 25 -8.27 -7.91 -12.45
CA MET A 25 -7.02 -8.55 -12.88
C MET A 25 -6.25 -7.70 -13.90
N ASN A 26 -6.96 -7.08 -14.85
CA ASN A 26 -6.35 -6.17 -15.83
C ASN A 26 -5.79 -4.92 -15.16
N HIS A 27 -6.50 -4.35 -14.19
CA HIS A 27 -6.02 -3.23 -13.40
C HIS A 27 -4.75 -3.58 -12.63
N MET A 28 -4.72 -4.75 -11.96
CA MET A 28 -3.53 -5.21 -11.23
C MET A 28 -2.32 -5.39 -12.16
N ARG A 29 -2.51 -5.96 -13.36
CA ARG A 29 -1.44 -6.06 -14.36
C ARG A 29 -0.91 -4.69 -14.81
N SER A 30 -1.79 -3.69 -14.92
CA SER A 30 -1.37 -2.32 -15.24
C SER A 30 -0.47 -1.75 -14.14
N LEU A 31 -0.82 -1.96 -12.87
CA LEU A 31 -0.03 -1.51 -11.72
C LEU A 31 1.36 -2.18 -11.69
N ASP A 32 1.45 -3.47 -12.03
CA ASP A 32 2.74 -4.18 -12.08
C ASP A 32 3.67 -3.56 -13.15
N ASN A 33 3.12 -3.21 -14.32
CA ASN A 33 3.88 -2.55 -15.38
C ASN A 33 4.33 -1.13 -14.96
N GLU A 34 3.46 -0.38 -14.28
CA GLU A 34 3.80 0.95 -13.74
C GLU A 34 4.91 0.89 -12.70
N GLU A 35 4.87 -0.10 -11.80
CA GLU A 35 5.91 -0.33 -10.81
C GLU A 35 7.24 -0.68 -11.47
N GLU A 36 7.26 -1.55 -12.50
CA GLU A 36 8.49 -1.87 -13.23
C GLU A 36 9.13 -0.62 -13.86
N MET A 37 8.30 0.23 -14.48
CA MET A 37 8.75 1.49 -15.08
C MET A 37 9.28 2.46 -14.02
N PHE A 38 8.59 2.57 -12.89
CA PHE A 38 9.03 3.38 -11.75
C PHE A 38 10.39 2.92 -11.22
N GLN A 39 10.56 1.61 -11.01
CA GLN A 39 11.79 1.04 -10.47
C GLN A 39 12.99 1.28 -11.40
N LYS A 40 12.81 1.08 -12.71
CA LYS A 40 13.83 1.38 -13.73
C LYS A 40 14.25 2.85 -13.69
N TYR A 41 13.28 3.75 -13.62
CA TYR A 41 13.54 5.19 -13.55
C TYR A 41 14.23 5.60 -12.24
N ALA A 42 13.76 5.08 -11.11
CA ALA A 42 14.30 5.37 -9.79
C ALA A 42 15.77 4.92 -9.70
N GLN A 43 16.10 3.73 -10.21
CA GLN A 43 17.48 3.24 -10.24
C GLN A 43 18.40 4.16 -11.06
N MET A 44 17.97 4.56 -12.26
CA MET A 44 18.72 5.49 -13.09
C MET A 44 18.99 6.84 -12.37
N GLU A 45 18.00 7.40 -11.67
CA GLU A 45 18.22 8.66 -10.93
C GLU A 45 19.12 8.48 -9.70
N ILE A 46 19.02 7.36 -9.00
CA ILE A 46 19.95 7.02 -7.90
C ILE A 46 21.39 6.99 -8.42
N GLU A 47 21.64 6.31 -9.55
CA GLU A 47 22.97 6.23 -10.17
C GLU A 47 23.49 7.61 -10.59
N LYS A 48 22.63 8.48 -11.15
CA LYS A 48 23.00 9.86 -11.49
C LYS A 48 23.34 10.71 -10.26
N CYS A 49 22.59 10.57 -9.17
CA CYS A 49 22.85 11.26 -7.91
C CYS A 49 24.17 10.80 -7.28
N GLU A 50 24.40 9.48 -7.22
CA GLU A 50 25.63 8.89 -6.69
C GLU A 50 26.85 9.30 -7.54
N GLY A 51 26.71 9.33 -8.87
CA GLY A 51 27.76 9.81 -9.78
C GLY A 51 28.09 11.31 -9.62
N ARG A 52 27.17 12.11 -9.08
CA ARG A 52 27.39 13.52 -8.71
C ARG A 52 27.92 13.70 -7.28
N GLY A 53 28.07 12.61 -6.51
CA GLY A 53 28.47 12.64 -5.11
C GLY A 53 27.36 13.12 -4.15
N VAL A 54 26.10 13.11 -4.58
CA VAL A 54 24.95 13.46 -3.74
C VAL A 54 24.46 12.21 -3.00
N ASP A 55 24.15 12.34 -1.70
CA ASP A 55 23.60 11.23 -0.93
C ASP A 55 22.21 10.80 -1.45
N ALA A 56 22.17 9.63 -2.08
CA ALA A 56 20.96 9.02 -2.60
C ALA A 56 20.22 8.13 -1.59
N TYR A 57 20.54 8.18 -0.29
CA TYR A 57 19.90 7.34 0.73
C TYR A 57 18.38 7.46 0.76
N ALA A 58 17.84 8.69 0.71
CA ALA A 58 16.40 8.93 0.72
C ALA A 58 15.70 8.32 -0.49
N MET A 59 16.32 8.43 -1.68
CA MET A 59 15.82 7.83 -2.91
C MET A 59 15.85 6.30 -2.86
N ARG A 60 16.96 5.71 -2.39
CA ARG A 60 17.06 4.25 -2.16
C ARG A 60 16.04 3.76 -1.16
N LYS A 61 15.69 4.55 -0.15
CA LYS A 61 14.65 4.21 0.83
C LYS A 61 13.25 4.27 0.21
N ALA A 62 12.98 5.25 -0.64
CA ALA A 62 11.70 5.42 -1.32
C ALA A 62 11.46 4.39 -2.43
N ALA A 63 12.50 4.04 -3.19
CA ALA A 63 12.43 3.05 -4.27
C ALA A 63 12.31 1.60 -3.77
N ARG A 64 12.33 1.35 -2.45
CA ARG A 64 12.24 -0.03 -1.93
C ARG A 64 10.88 -0.64 -2.24
N PRO A 65 10.83 -1.80 -2.94
CA PRO A 65 9.57 -2.42 -3.29
C PRO A 65 8.86 -2.98 -2.05
N GLY A 66 7.53 -2.88 -2.08
CA GLY A 66 6.60 -3.41 -1.09
C GLY A 66 6.01 -2.39 -0.12
N ILE A 67 4.78 -2.66 0.32
CA ILE A 67 3.99 -1.76 1.17
C ILE A 67 4.69 -1.55 2.53
N GLY A 68 4.82 -0.29 2.96
CA GLY A 68 5.36 0.09 4.26
C GLY A 68 6.90 0.19 4.34
N CYS A 69 7.61 -0.05 3.23
CA CYS A 69 9.06 0.08 3.08
C CYS A 69 9.85 -0.57 4.25
N GLY A 70 9.42 -1.75 4.69
CA GLY A 70 10.05 -2.45 5.81
C GLY A 70 11.48 -2.92 5.51
N ARG A 71 12.11 -3.59 6.50
CA ARG A 71 13.43 -4.21 6.33
C ARG A 71 13.36 -5.74 6.23
N GLY A 72 12.19 -6.33 6.41
CA GLY A 72 11.98 -7.77 6.26
C GLY A 72 12.04 -8.23 4.79
N PRO A 73 11.92 -9.55 4.56
CA PRO A 73 11.77 -10.12 3.24
C PRO A 73 10.45 -9.66 2.62
N LEU A 74 10.41 -9.61 1.30
CA LEU A 74 9.18 -9.36 0.57
C LEU A 74 8.32 -10.62 0.61
N LEU A 75 7.07 -10.52 1.08
CA LEU A 75 6.13 -11.63 1.07
C LEU A 75 5.22 -11.50 -0.15
N GLU A 76 5.62 -12.12 -1.27
CA GLU A 76 4.89 -12.09 -2.55
C GLU A 76 3.48 -12.69 -2.38
N ASP A 77 3.37 -13.84 -1.72
CA ASP A 77 2.12 -14.54 -1.41
C ASP A 77 1.11 -13.72 -0.57
N ARG A 78 1.57 -12.63 0.06
CA ARG A 78 0.76 -11.78 0.94
C ARG A 78 0.70 -10.33 0.45
N GLY A 79 0.59 -10.13 -0.86
CA GLY A 79 0.38 -8.81 -1.46
C GLY A 79 1.61 -7.92 -1.41
N HIS A 80 2.80 -8.50 -1.59
CA HIS A 80 4.08 -7.77 -1.62
C HIS A 80 4.31 -6.91 -0.37
N ILE A 81 3.78 -7.33 0.78
CA ILE A 81 4.01 -6.65 2.05
C ILE A 81 5.47 -6.87 2.44
N ARG A 82 6.12 -5.79 2.91
CA ARG A 82 7.46 -5.87 3.49
C ARG A 82 7.40 -5.59 4.99
N PRO A 83 7.41 -6.63 5.84
CA PRO A 83 7.31 -6.46 7.28
C PRO A 83 8.45 -5.60 7.85
N ARG A 84 8.15 -4.83 8.89
CA ARG A 84 9.17 -4.26 9.76
C ARG A 84 9.33 -5.19 10.95
N TYR A 85 10.37 -6.02 10.91
CA TYR A 85 10.81 -6.69 12.12
C TYR A 85 11.54 -5.67 12.98
N TYR A 86 11.05 -5.47 14.19
CA TYR A 86 11.86 -4.85 15.22
C TYR A 86 13.00 -5.84 15.51
N ALA A 87 14.24 -5.44 15.25
CA ALA A 87 15.39 -6.21 15.70
C ALA A 87 15.28 -6.34 17.23
N ALA A 88 15.76 -7.46 17.80
CA ALA A 88 15.62 -7.81 19.22
C ALA A 88 16.17 -6.78 20.24
N VAL A 89 16.67 -5.63 19.79
CA VAL A 89 16.92 -4.48 20.64
C VAL A 89 15.55 -3.85 20.95
N TRP A 90 14.92 -4.38 21.99
CA TRP A 90 13.75 -3.81 22.63
C TRP A 90 14.01 -2.32 22.90
N ASN A 91 13.46 -1.43 22.07
CA ASN A 91 13.49 0.01 22.31
C ASN A 91 12.09 0.43 22.78
N PRO A 92 11.88 0.65 24.10
CA PRO A 92 10.57 0.96 24.65
C PRO A 92 9.95 2.24 24.05
N GLU A 93 10.77 3.11 23.50
CA GLU A 93 10.37 4.37 22.86
C GLU A 93 9.59 4.17 21.55
N ASP A 94 9.84 3.08 20.81
CA ASP A 94 9.16 2.77 19.55
C ASP A 94 7.72 2.25 19.75
N LEU A 95 7.39 1.80 20.97
CA LEU A 95 6.06 1.37 21.39
C LEU A 95 5.27 2.48 22.09
N THR A 96 5.76 3.73 22.09
CA THR A 96 5.10 4.85 22.79
C THR A 96 3.67 5.12 22.33
N HIS A 97 3.25 4.65 21.15
CA HIS A 97 1.88 4.77 20.67
C HIS A 97 1.01 3.52 20.90
N VAL A 98 1.61 2.40 21.33
CA VAL A 98 0.93 1.13 21.55
C VAL A 98 0.46 1.10 23.01
N GLY A 99 -0.84 1.24 23.23
CA GLY A 99 -1.43 1.22 24.58
C GLY A 99 -1.53 2.59 25.26
N GLN A 100 -1.15 3.68 24.59
CA GLN A 100 -1.57 5.00 25.07
C GLN A 100 -3.09 5.13 24.93
N PRO A 101 -3.83 5.48 25.99
CA PRO A 101 -5.21 5.88 25.83
C PRO A 101 -5.20 7.05 24.86
N LYS A 102 -5.88 6.90 23.70
CA LYS A 102 -6.02 7.99 22.75
C LYS A 102 -6.66 9.14 23.52
N LYS A 103 -5.87 10.14 23.89
CA LYS A 103 -6.41 11.41 24.33
C LYS A 103 -7.08 11.97 23.09
N HIS A 104 -8.38 11.75 22.97
CA HIS A 104 -9.23 12.46 22.03
C HIS A 104 -9.20 13.92 22.48
N ALA A 105 -8.09 14.62 22.21
CA ALA A 105 -8.07 16.05 22.20
C ALA A 105 -9.17 16.44 21.22
N ASP A 106 -10.13 17.22 21.73
CA ASP A 106 -11.39 17.53 21.08
C ASP A 106 -11.13 17.90 19.62
N THR A 107 -11.47 16.99 18.69
CA THR A 107 -11.16 17.15 17.27
C THR A 107 -11.82 18.40 16.71
N LYS A 108 -12.89 18.88 17.37
CA LYS A 108 -13.57 20.14 17.08
C LYS A 108 -12.68 21.35 17.29
N SER A 109 -11.92 21.42 18.40
CA SER A 109 -11.02 22.55 18.65
C SER A 109 -9.85 22.59 17.67
N ARG A 110 -9.34 21.42 17.26
CA ARG A 110 -8.29 21.28 16.24
C ARG A 110 -8.75 21.69 14.85
N LEU A 111 -10.05 21.59 14.56
CA LEU A 111 -10.70 22.03 13.32
C LEU A 111 -11.21 23.49 13.40
N GLY A 112 -10.92 24.21 14.49
CA GLY A 112 -11.32 25.61 14.67
C GLY A 112 -12.77 25.82 15.07
N PHE A 113 -13.53 24.76 15.39
CA PHE A 113 -14.86 24.89 15.96
C PHE A 113 -14.74 25.15 17.46
N THR A 114 -14.79 26.42 17.83
CA THR A 114 -14.99 26.84 19.22
C THR A 114 -16.48 26.83 19.52
N LEU A 115 -16.88 26.10 20.56
CA LEU A 115 -18.22 26.28 21.14
C LEU A 115 -18.15 27.55 21.99
N TYR A 116 -18.87 28.59 21.54
CA TYR A 116 -19.22 29.74 22.37
C TYR A 116 -20.19 29.32 23.47
#